data_AF-A0AAV4C6H4-F1
#
_entry.id   AF-A0AAV4C6H4-F1
#
_cell.length_a   1.000
_cell.length_b   1.000
_cell.length_c   1.000
_cell.angle_alpha   90.00
_cell.angle_beta   90.00
_cell.angle_gamma   90.00
#
_symmetry.space_group_name_H-M   'P 1'
#
loop_
_entity.id
_entity.type
_entity.pdbx_description
1 polymer ?
#
loop_
_entity_poly.entity_id
_entity_poly.type
_entity_poly.pdbx_seq_one_letter_code
_entity_poly.pdbx_strand_id
1 'polypeptide(L)'
;MVECFHQQLKTSLKACTTSSNWFAELPMILLSIRSSWRVDPGYSPAELVYGSTLRIPGEFLQIRDARTFEPDLPFLKHLQQTMRSLQPPAPKFHGYHPVYVPSSLASADFVYVRRDSHKNPLQRPYGGPYRVLNKNDKYFTV
;
A
#
# COMPACT_ATOMS: atom_id res chain seq x y z
N MET A 1 -7.68 -1.88 -3.28
CA MET A 1 -7.11 -0.51 -3.22
C MET A 1 -7.35 0.14 -1.85
N VAL A 2 -8.60 0.23 -1.39
CA VAL A 2 -8.95 0.82 -0.07
C VAL A 2 -8.30 0.06 1.10
N GLU A 3 -8.25 -1.26 1.05
CA GLU A 3 -7.63 -2.07 2.10
C GLU A 3 -6.13 -1.76 2.28
N CYS A 4 -5.37 -1.68 1.18
CA CYS A 4 -3.96 -1.29 1.22
C CYS A 4 -3.76 0.12 1.78
N PHE A 5 -4.64 1.07 1.41
CA PHE A 5 -4.60 2.42 1.97
C PHE A 5 -4.89 2.42 3.48
N HIS A 6 -5.89 1.65 3.93
CA HIS A 6 -6.17 1.50 5.36
C HIS A 6 -5.00 0.87 6.12
N GLN A 7 -4.32 -0.11 5.52
CA GLN A 7 -3.13 -0.71 6.10
C GLN A 7 -2.02 0.34 6.25
N GLN A 8 -1.74 1.11 5.20
CA GLN A 8 -0.75 2.20 5.22
C GLN A 8 -1.09 3.26 6.28
N LEU A 9 -2.35 3.70 6.33
CA LEU A 9 -2.83 4.68 7.31
C LEU A 9 -2.64 4.17 8.74
N LYS A 10 -3.03 2.92 9.02
CA LYS A 10 -2.85 2.31 10.34
C LYS A 10 -1.37 2.18 10.71
N THR A 11 -0.50 1.82 9.77
CA THR A 11 0.95 1.75 10.04
C THR A 11 1.54 3.12 10.34
N SER A 12 1.15 4.16 9.60
CA SER A 12 1.61 5.53 9.86
C SER A 12 1.10 6.06 11.19
N LEU A 13 -0.16 5.81 11.55
CA LEU A 13 -0.71 6.14 12.87
C LEU A 13 0.12 5.47 13.98
N LYS A 14 0.34 4.15 13.90
CA LYS A 14 1.16 3.43 14.90
C LYS A 14 2.57 3.99 15.05
N ALA A 15 3.17 4.50 13.98
CA ALA A 15 4.53 5.03 14.00
C ALA A 15 4.60 6.48 14.54
N CYS A 16 3.59 7.31 14.26
CA CYS A 16 3.62 8.74 14.58
C CYS A 16 2.91 9.10 15.89
N THR A 17 1.94 8.31 16.35
CA THR A 17 1.16 8.67 17.55
C THR A 17 1.89 8.27 18.83
N THR A 18 2.38 9.26 19.58
CA THR A 18 2.92 9.08 20.95
C THR A 18 1.84 9.24 22.03
N SER A 19 0.72 9.91 21.70
CA SER A 19 -0.41 10.17 22.61
C SER A 19 -1.70 9.48 22.13
N SER A 20 -2.70 9.38 23.02
CA SER A 20 -4.02 8.82 22.69
C SER A 20 -4.84 9.65 21.67
N ASN A 21 -4.41 10.89 21.39
CA ASN A 21 -5.11 11.84 20.53
C ASN A 21 -4.75 11.68 19.05
N TRP A 22 -4.90 10.46 18.52
CA TRP A 22 -4.59 10.13 17.12
C TRP A 22 -5.33 11.03 16.10
N PHE A 23 -6.49 11.56 16.47
CA PHE A 23 -7.28 12.47 15.62
C PHE A 23 -6.55 13.79 15.34
N ALA A 24 -5.80 14.33 16.29
CA ALA A 24 -5.04 15.56 16.11
C ALA A 24 -3.87 15.39 15.11
N GLU A 25 -3.27 14.20 15.09
CA GLU A 25 -2.15 13.85 14.20
C GLU A 25 -2.62 13.40 12.81
N LEU A 26 -3.91 13.08 12.66
CA LEU A 26 -4.49 12.54 11.43
C LEU A 26 -4.27 13.43 10.20
N PRO A 27 -4.47 14.77 10.25
CA PRO A 27 -4.24 15.63 9.09
C PRO A 27 -2.79 15.59 8.60
N MET A 28 -1.82 15.56 9.50
CA MET A 28 -0.40 15.49 9.16
C MET A 28 -0.01 14.14 8.56
N ILE A 29 -0.58 13.05 9.08
CA ILE A 29 -0.37 11.70 8.54
C ILE A 29 -0.99 11.57 7.14
N LEU A 30 -2.18 12.11 6.92
CA LEU A 30 -2.81 12.10 5.60
C LEU A 30 -2.03 12.94 4.60
N LEU A 31 -1.50 14.10 5.03
CA LEU A 31 -0.64 14.94 4.21
C LEU A 31 0.62 14.19 3.78
N SER A 32 1.32 13.55 4.73
CA SER A 32 2.55 12.80 4.43
C SER A 32 2.32 11.62 3.49
N ILE A 33 1.21 10.88 3.66
CA ILE A 33 0.83 9.80 2.73
C ILE A 33 0.59 10.34 1.32
N ARG A 34 -0.08 11.49 1.19
CA ARG A 34 -0.39 12.10 -0.12
C ARG A 34 0.81 12.71 -0.82
N SER A 35 1.77 13.24 -0.07
CA SER A 35 2.99 13.83 -0.62
C SER A 35 4.14 12.84 -0.73
N SER A 36 4.01 11.64 -0.17
CA SER A 36 5.05 10.62 -0.24
C SER A 36 5.28 10.16 -1.69
N TRP A 37 6.56 10.16 -2.08
CA TRP A 37 6.99 9.61 -3.36
C TRP A 37 6.79 8.09 -3.38
N ARG A 38 6.12 7.59 -4.43
CA ARG A 38 5.97 6.15 -4.65
C ARG A 38 6.88 5.73 -5.80
N VAL A 39 7.69 4.71 -5.56
CA VAL A 39 8.66 4.19 -6.54
C VAL A 39 7.97 3.53 -7.74
N ASP A 40 6.90 2.77 -7.51
CA ASP A 40 6.24 1.94 -8.55
C ASP A 40 5.10 2.61 -9.36
N PRO A 41 4.88 3.93 -9.23
CA PRO A 41 4.42 4.72 -10.38
C PRO A 41 5.37 5.87 -10.76
N GLY A 42 6.37 6.18 -9.92
CA GLY A 42 7.26 7.33 -10.13
C GLY A 42 6.57 8.69 -9.96
N TYR A 43 5.51 8.76 -9.15
CA TYR A 43 4.78 9.99 -8.82
C TYR A 43 4.22 9.91 -7.39
N SER A 44 4.00 11.07 -6.75
CA SER A 44 3.23 11.15 -5.50
C SER A 44 1.71 11.17 -5.77
N PRO A 45 0.86 10.70 -4.84
CA PRO A 45 -0.59 10.82 -4.97
C PRO A 45 -1.07 12.26 -5.19
N ALA A 46 -0.41 13.25 -4.58
CA ALA A 46 -0.72 14.66 -4.78
C ALA A 46 -0.37 15.13 -6.21
N GLU A 47 0.75 14.70 -6.77
CA GLU A 47 1.11 15.00 -8.17
C GLU A 47 0.11 14.43 -9.16
N LEU A 48 -0.39 13.22 -8.92
CA LEU A 48 -1.41 12.61 -9.79
C LEU A 48 -2.74 13.38 -9.78
N VAL A 49 -3.09 14.00 -8.65
CA VAL A 49 -4.36 14.74 -8.50
C VAL A 49 -4.23 16.18 -9.01
N TYR A 50 -3.13 16.86 -8.67
CA TYR A 50 -2.96 18.28 -8.94
C TYR A 50 -2.08 18.57 -10.16
N GLY A 51 -1.42 17.57 -10.74
CA GLY A 51 -0.51 17.72 -11.88
C GLY A 51 0.83 18.37 -11.52
N SER A 52 1.09 18.66 -10.24
CA SER A 52 2.31 19.30 -9.76
C SER A 52 2.72 18.78 -8.38
N THR A 53 3.99 18.90 -8.04
CA THR A 53 4.50 18.58 -6.70
C THR A 53 3.86 19.51 -5.66
N LEU A 54 3.40 18.94 -4.54
CA LEU A 54 2.81 19.70 -3.45
C LEU A 54 3.91 20.25 -2.55
N ARG A 55 3.95 21.58 -2.37
CA ARG A 55 4.92 22.23 -1.48
C ARG A 55 4.44 22.17 -0.03
N ILE A 56 5.11 21.40 0.81
CA ILE A 56 4.70 21.16 2.20
C ILE A 56 5.31 22.24 3.11
N PRO A 57 4.64 22.69 4.20
CA PRO A 57 5.19 23.66 5.17
C PRO A 57 6.64 23.39 5.63
N GLY A 58 7.06 22.12 5.77
CA GLY A 58 8.43 21.75 6.12
C GLY A 58 9.46 21.93 4.99
N GLU A 59 9.04 21.96 3.72
CA GLU A 59 9.91 22.26 2.58
C GLU A 59 10.17 23.76 2.43
N PHE A 60 9.31 24.62 2.97
CA PHE A 60 9.57 26.07 3.02
C PHE A 60 10.74 26.42 3.95
N LEU A 61 11.04 25.54 4.91
CA LEU A 61 12.20 25.67 5.80
C LEU A 61 13.49 25.13 5.17
N GLN A 62 13.47 24.62 3.94
CA GLN A 62 14.70 24.55 3.16
C GLN A 62 15.14 25.99 2.88
N ILE A 63 16.11 26.44 3.67
CA ILE A 63 16.99 27.54 3.29
C ILE A 63 17.61 27.14 1.95
N ARG A 64 17.08 27.69 0.86
CA ARG A 64 17.69 27.71 -0.48
C ARG A 64 17.45 29.11 -1.02
N ASP A 65 18.43 29.99 -1.25
CA ASP A 65 19.88 29.83 -1.35
C ASP A 65 20.57 31.13 -0.89
N ALA A 66 21.69 31.01 -0.16
CA ALA A 66 22.80 31.94 -0.40
C ALA A 66 23.37 31.52 -1.76
N ARG A 67 23.15 32.32 -2.80
CA ARG A 67 23.59 32.08 -4.18
C ARG A 67 25.12 32.08 -4.37
N THR A 68 25.90 31.56 -3.43
CA THR A 68 27.38 31.59 -3.49
C THR A 68 28.05 30.30 -3.03
N PHE A 69 27.34 29.20 -2.83
CA PHE A 69 28.02 27.92 -2.57
C PHE A 69 27.50 26.84 -3.51
N GLU A 70 28.13 26.77 -4.69
CA GLU A 70 28.39 25.48 -5.33
C GLU A 70 29.05 24.59 -4.27
N PRO A 71 28.37 23.57 -3.70
CA PRO A 71 29.03 22.74 -2.73
C PRO A 71 29.88 21.75 -3.52
N ASP A 72 31.09 22.17 -3.84
CA ASP A 72 32.17 21.29 -4.31
C ASP A 72 32.73 20.49 -3.13
N LEU A 73 31.81 19.93 -2.33
CA LEU A 73 32.11 19.18 -1.12
C LEU A 73 32.03 17.71 -1.49
N PRO A 74 33.17 17.00 -1.54
CA PRO A 74 33.23 15.56 -1.85
C PRO A 74 32.32 14.74 -0.93
N PHE A 75 32.01 15.27 0.25
CA PHE A 75 31.04 14.71 1.19
C PHE A 75 29.63 14.54 0.61
N LEU A 76 29.08 15.53 -0.10
CA LEU A 76 27.72 15.40 -0.67
C LEU A 76 27.68 14.45 -1.85
N LYS A 77 28.74 14.43 -2.67
CA LYS A 77 28.91 13.43 -3.76
C LYS A 77 29.02 12.02 -3.17
N HIS A 78 29.82 11.86 -2.11
CA HIS A 78 29.97 10.60 -1.39
C HIS A 78 28.65 10.17 -0.75
N LEU A 79 27.95 11.06 -0.04
CA LEU A 79 26.67 10.77 0.59
C LEU A 79 25.58 10.39 -0.42
N GLN A 80 25.52 11.06 -1.57
CA GLN A 80 24.63 10.66 -2.67
C GLN A 80 25.00 9.30 -3.24
N GLN A 81 26.29 8.99 -3.41
CA GLN A 81 26.73 7.66 -3.85
C GLN A 81 26.38 6.58 -2.83
N THR A 82 26.58 6.85 -1.54
CA THR A 82 26.23 5.93 -0.45
C THR A 82 24.72 5.72 -0.38
N MET A 83 23.91 6.77 -0.46
CA MET A 83 22.44 6.62 -0.49
C MET A 83 21.94 5.91 -1.76
N ARG A 84 22.58 6.12 -2.92
CA ARG A 84 22.29 5.37 -4.16
C ARG A 84 22.68 3.89 -4.03
N SER A 85 23.77 3.57 -3.33
CA SER A 85 24.14 2.19 -3.03
C SER A 85 23.23 1.50 -2.00
N LEU A 86 22.58 2.30 -1.15
CA LEU A 86 21.61 1.85 -0.15
C LEU A 86 20.19 1.78 -0.71
N GLN A 87 20.01 1.82 -2.04
CA GLN A 87 18.67 1.67 -2.61
C GLN A 87 18.06 0.34 -2.13
N PRO A 88 16.85 0.38 -1.54
CA PRO A 88 16.14 -0.84 -1.25
C PRO A 88 16.00 -1.62 -2.56
N PRO A 89 16.20 -2.95 -2.54
CA PRO A 89 16.09 -3.75 -3.74
C PRO A 89 14.75 -3.46 -4.40
N ALA A 90 14.77 -3.32 -5.73
CA ALA A 90 13.55 -3.13 -6.50
C ALA A 90 12.50 -4.15 -6.03
N PRO A 91 11.26 -3.71 -5.76
CA PRO A 91 10.22 -4.60 -5.30
C PRO A 91 10.15 -5.79 -6.26
N LYS A 92 10.49 -6.98 -5.74
CA LYS A 92 10.41 -8.19 -6.54
C LYS A 92 8.94 -8.39 -6.85
N PHE A 93 8.56 -8.24 -8.11
CA PHE A 93 7.29 -8.74 -8.59
C PHE A 93 7.31 -10.25 -8.37
N HIS A 94 6.61 -10.70 -7.32
CA HIS A 94 6.37 -12.12 -7.12
C HIS A 94 5.39 -12.45 -8.24
N GLY A 95 5.92 -12.99 -9.33
CA GLY A 95 5.22 -13.19 -10.57
C GLY A 95 3.88 -13.90 -10.41
N TYR A 96 3.13 -13.94 -11.50
CA TYR A 96 1.90 -14.71 -11.63
C TYR A 96 2.16 -16.15 -11.13
N HIS A 97 1.81 -16.44 -9.88
CA HIS A 97 1.87 -17.80 -9.39
C HIS A 97 0.79 -18.56 -10.18
N PRO A 98 1.15 -19.59 -10.97
CA PRO A 98 0.14 -20.39 -11.64
C PRO A 98 -0.65 -21.12 -10.57
N VAL A 99 -1.78 -20.52 -10.17
CA VAL A 99 -2.73 -21.17 -9.28
C VAL A 99 -3.43 -22.21 -10.13
N TYR A 100 -3.19 -23.48 -9.82
CA TYR A 100 -3.94 -24.55 -10.44
C TYR A 100 -5.40 -24.47 -9.97
N VAL A 101 -6.29 -24.08 -10.87
CA VAL A 101 -7.73 -24.15 -10.66
C VAL A 101 -8.24 -25.39 -11.40
N PRO A 102 -8.82 -26.39 -10.70
CA PRO A 102 -9.37 -27.56 -11.35
C PRO A 102 -10.45 -27.17 -12.36
N SER A 103 -10.38 -27.73 -13.58
CA SER A 103 -11.40 -27.51 -14.61
C SER A 103 -12.80 -27.99 -14.18
N SER A 104 -12.85 -28.99 -13.29
CA SER A 104 -14.09 -29.48 -12.68
C SER A 104 -14.83 -28.41 -11.85
N LEU A 105 -14.15 -27.35 -11.42
CA LEU A 105 -14.79 -26.24 -10.72
C LEU A 105 -15.76 -25.48 -11.63
N ALA A 106 -15.43 -25.34 -12.93
CA ALA A 106 -16.30 -24.71 -13.91
C ALA A 106 -17.56 -25.55 -14.20
N SER A 107 -17.50 -26.86 -14.02
CA SER A 107 -18.66 -27.76 -14.17
C SER A 107 -19.36 -28.08 -12.85
N ALA A 108 -18.88 -27.62 -11.69
CA ALA A 108 -19.46 -27.98 -10.40
C ALA A 108 -20.91 -27.50 -10.22
N ASP A 109 -21.80 -28.40 -9.80
CA ASP A 109 -23.21 -28.08 -9.53
C ASP A 109 -23.47 -27.67 -8.09
N PHE A 110 -22.56 -28.05 -7.19
CA PHE A 110 -22.63 -27.74 -5.76
C PHE A 110 -21.28 -27.26 -5.25
N VAL A 111 -21.29 -26.28 -4.35
CA VAL A 111 -20.08 -25.73 -3.72
C VAL A 111 -20.26 -25.56 -2.22
N TYR A 112 -19.14 -25.62 -1.51
CA TYR A 112 -19.05 -25.27 -0.09
C TYR A 112 -18.56 -23.83 0.05
N VAL A 113 -19.23 -23.02 0.87
CA VAL A 113 -18.89 -21.60 1.08
C VAL A 113 -18.22 -21.45 2.43
N ARG A 114 -17.02 -20.86 2.43
CA ARG A 114 -16.27 -20.55 3.65
C ARG A 114 -16.95 -19.40 4.40
N ARG A 115 -17.14 -19.55 5.72
CA ARG A 115 -17.62 -18.47 6.60
C ARG A 115 -16.46 -17.97 7.45
N ASP A 116 -15.99 -16.75 7.15
CA ASP A 116 -14.85 -16.12 7.84
C ASP A 116 -15.26 -15.22 9.02
N SER A 117 -16.47 -15.38 9.54
CA SER A 117 -16.90 -14.79 10.81
C SER A 117 -16.16 -15.41 12.01
N HIS A 118 -16.32 -14.83 13.20
CA HIS A 118 -15.87 -15.46 14.45
C HIS A 118 -16.41 -16.90 14.54
N LYS A 119 -15.52 -17.85 14.85
CA LYS A 119 -15.80 -19.29 14.87
C LYS A 119 -15.72 -19.81 16.30
N ASN A 120 -16.73 -20.55 16.72
CA ASN A 120 -16.67 -21.30 17.96
C ASN A 120 -15.69 -22.48 17.83
N PRO A 121 -15.15 -22.99 18.95
CA PRO A 121 -14.33 -24.21 18.93
C PRO A 121 -15.05 -25.35 18.20
N LEU A 122 -14.34 -26.06 17.31
CA LEU A 122 -14.85 -27.18 16.50
C LEU A 122 -15.99 -26.84 15.52
N GLN A 123 -16.32 -25.56 15.32
CA GLN A 123 -17.29 -25.17 14.30
C GLN A 123 -16.72 -25.38 12.90
N ARG A 124 -17.50 -26.07 12.04
CA ARG A 124 -17.14 -26.29 10.64
C ARG A 124 -16.93 -24.94 9.93
N PRO A 125 -15.79 -24.73 9.24
CA PRO A 125 -15.48 -23.45 8.60
C PRO A 125 -16.23 -23.24 7.28
N TYR A 126 -16.81 -24.29 6.71
CA TYR A 126 -17.58 -24.25 5.47
C TYR A 126 -19.05 -24.59 5.74
N GLY A 127 -19.95 -23.86 5.11
CA GLY A 127 -21.36 -24.22 4.98
C GLY A 127 -21.66 -24.80 3.61
N GLY A 128 -22.72 -25.61 3.51
CA GLY A 128 -23.17 -26.21 2.26
C GLY A 128 -23.43 -27.71 2.39
N PRO A 129 -23.59 -28.42 1.25
CA PRO A 129 -23.41 -27.92 -0.12
C PRO A 129 -24.52 -26.97 -0.57
N TYR A 130 -24.17 -25.90 -1.29
CA TYR A 130 -25.11 -24.98 -1.93
C TYR A 130 -25.16 -25.24 -3.43
N ARG A 131 -26.35 -25.15 -4.04
CA ARG A 131 -26.53 -25.35 -5.48
C ARG A 131 -26.05 -24.11 -6.23
N VAL A 132 -25.21 -24.29 -7.24
CA VAL A 132 -24.75 -23.18 -8.09
C VAL A 132 -25.85 -22.81 -9.08
N LEU A 133 -26.29 -21.55 -9.03
CA LEU A 133 -27.27 -20.97 -9.93
C LEU A 133 -26.61 -20.43 -11.21
N ASN A 134 -25.53 -19.67 -11.06
CA ASN A 134 -24.77 -19.05 -12.16
C ASN A 134 -23.27 -19.23 -11.97
N LYS A 135 -22.54 -19.43 -13.07
CA LYS A 135 -21.09 -19.66 -13.11
C LYS A 135 -20.41 -18.52 -13.87
N ASN A 136 -19.56 -17.75 -13.19
CA ASN A 136 -18.73 -16.70 -13.78
C ASN A 136 -17.24 -17.05 -13.64
N ASP A 137 -16.38 -16.34 -14.37
CA ASP A 137 -14.93 -16.54 -14.37
C ASP A 137 -14.30 -16.48 -12.95
N LYS A 138 -14.81 -15.59 -12.09
CA LYS A 138 -14.23 -15.36 -10.75
C LYS A 138 -15.14 -15.74 -9.58
N TYR A 139 -16.43 -15.95 -9.81
CA TYR A 139 -17.39 -16.18 -8.73
C TYR A 139 -18.60 -17.02 -9.16
N PHE A 140 -19.19 -17.70 -8.18
CA PHE A 140 -20.45 -18.44 -8.34
C PHE A 140 -21.58 -17.71 -7.63
N THR A 141 -22.77 -17.78 -8.21
CA THR A 141 -24.01 -17.45 -7.50
C THR A 141 -24.60 -18.75 -6.96
N VAL A 142 -24.94 -18.78 -5.68
CA VAL A 142 -25.43 -19.94 -4.92
C VAL A 142 -26.69 -19.63 -4.16
#